data_AF-A0A517TJY4-F1
#
_entry.id   AF-A0A517TJY4-F1
#
_cell.length_a   1.000
_cell.length_b   1.000
_cell.length_c   1.000
_cell.angle_alpha   90.00
_cell.angle_beta   90.00
_cell.angle_gamma   90.00
#
_symmetry.space_group_name_H-M   'P 1'
#
loop_
_entity.id
_entity.type
_entity.pdbx_description
1 polymer ?
#
loop_
_entity_poly.entity_id
_entity_poly.type
_entity_poly.pdbx_seq_one_letter_code
_entity_poly.pdbx_strand_id
1 'polypeptide(L)'
;MLAGSKLAILTLGVLATGSVGVAQTTWSQLLVESQVLPGADQLPGFQANELVRNNGFRDFTVIPNGNFAGLVSTDRFAPFGQEDWYLFGSVDRGTTVGALRREGTYDGQNQLELRSAVGVDLAGNLFYEAELAAPGAEQSLWLNDTLLLEEGDVVPAGPLMGSTLDSFTRTTLAPNGDAYWVSSYSGASGSGVAIFRDLVNYEVLLQGGDSIGGGLTAEPELFSGNLSWSAERTNYLTSIKVAATPVNNDPNFLIDEAVALNGQVVSVEGGGVLREGDTVPAEAGGLPGETWAPGSLMAVNEAGDWAASSSVRMNGVGNTTSDMIVYNGEIVYRDGDVVDGHTLSGLPQDLSINDRGDLAFVWDNKAFLNGEIVAEVGDLVDTDDDGVNDTAIINLFDLDLTNLPSGDGDGKPLAYMKARIAGSLEIVARNALVTLEGDYNGDGAVNAADYTVWRDTEGSTLLLGADGDLSNTVDAGDFTVWSDSYGGVAAAPAVGVPEPLSLGMASVACLALGAWRPYRV
;
A
#
# COMPACT_ATOMS: atom_id res chain seq x y z
N MET A 1 -24.28 -7.41 -19.40
CA MET A 1 -23.61 -6.95 -20.65
C MET A 1 -23.96 -5.49 -20.85
N LEU A 2 -23.09 -4.53 -20.50
CA LEU A 2 -21.82 -4.61 -19.75
C LEU A 2 -22.06 -5.15 -18.30
N ALA A 3 -21.12 -5.62 -17.46
CA ALA A 3 -19.70 -5.98 -17.61
C ALA A 3 -18.74 -4.82 -17.94
N GLY A 4 -18.26 -4.10 -16.91
CA GLY A 4 -17.29 -3.00 -17.04
C GLY A 4 -17.21 -2.12 -15.78
N SER A 5 -16.79 -2.73 -14.67
CA SER A 5 -16.19 -2.11 -13.46
C SER A 5 -15.90 -3.27 -12.48
N LYS A 6 -14.71 -3.31 -11.87
CA LYS A 6 -14.21 -4.49 -11.11
C LYS A 6 -13.59 -4.14 -9.74
N LEU A 7 -13.84 -2.92 -9.26
CA LEU A 7 -13.44 -2.46 -7.93
C LEU A 7 -14.70 -2.07 -7.12
N ALA A 8 -14.99 -2.81 -6.05
CA ALA A 8 -15.74 -2.25 -4.93
C ALA A 8 -14.79 -1.35 -4.14
N ILE A 9 -15.21 -0.16 -3.70
CA ILE A 9 -14.26 0.90 -3.26
C ILE A 9 -14.35 1.24 -1.76
N LEU A 10 -14.74 0.20 -0.95
CA LEU A 10 -15.85 -0.52 1.62
C LEU A 10 -16.37 0.45 2.83
N THR A 11 -17.58 0.28 3.42
CA THR A 11 -18.13 1.17 4.49
C THR A 11 -17.56 1.16 5.92
N LEU A 12 -17.77 2.34 6.52
CA LEU A 12 -18.06 2.70 7.92
C LEU A 12 -18.71 4.11 7.95
N GLY A 13 -20.02 4.20 8.20
CA GLY A 13 -20.78 5.46 8.30
C GLY A 13 -21.48 5.66 9.66
N VAL A 14 -21.91 6.89 10.00
CA VAL A 14 -22.55 7.21 11.31
C VAL A 14 -23.82 8.08 11.20
N LEU A 15 -24.97 7.42 11.43
CA LEU A 15 -26.24 7.92 12.03
C LEU A 15 -26.65 9.41 11.93
N ALA A 16 -27.64 9.70 11.08
CA ALA A 16 -28.51 10.90 11.19
C ALA A 16 -30.02 10.68 10.87
N THR A 17 -30.61 9.56 11.32
CA THR A 17 -32.09 9.34 11.46
C THR A 17 -32.99 9.47 10.20
N GLY A 18 -33.34 8.36 9.52
CA GLY A 18 -34.16 8.39 8.27
C GLY A 18 -35.16 7.25 7.96
N SER A 19 -35.23 6.15 8.73
CA SER A 19 -36.20 5.04 8.62
C SER A 19 -36.24 4.15 7.33
N VAL A 20 -35.59 2.97 7.44
CA VAL A 20 -35.93 1.66 6.83
C VAL A 20 -35.69 1.43 5.32
N GLY A 21 -34.61 0.70 4.98
CA GLY A 21 -34.40 0.03 3.69
C GLY A 21 -32.98 -0.57 3.58
N VAL A 22 -32.83 -1.84 3.20
CA VAL A 22 -31.59 -2.65 3.36
C VAL A 22 -31.52 -3.67 2.20
N ALA A 23 -30.39 -4.03 1.58
CA ALA A 23 -29.03 -3.47 1.38
C ALA A 23 -28.38 -4.37 0.26
N GLN A 24 -27.13 -4.31 -0.21
CA GLN A 24 -25.86 -3.58 0.07
C GLN A 24 -25.35 -3.02 -1.30
N THR A 25 -24.28 -2.23 -1.45
CA THR A 25 -23.10 -1.88 -0.62
C THR A 25 -23.07 -0.41 -0.17
N THR A 26 -21.99 -0.02 0.51
CA THR A 26 -21.80 1.21 1.31
C THR A 26 -20.29 1.50 1.44
N TRP A 27 -19.81 2.76 1.62
CA TRP A 27 -18.38 3.14 1.67
C TRP A 27 -17.86 4.17 2.71
N SER A 28 -16.63 3.94 3.21
CA SER A 28 -15.89 4.79 4.17
C SER A 28 -14.68 5.42 3.52
N GLN A 29 -14.63 6.74 3.62
CA GLN A 29 -13.51 7.54 3.17
C GLN A 29 -12.48 7.68 4.29
N LEU A 30 -11.21 7.70 3.93
CA LEU A 30 -10.40 8.80 4.41
C LEU A 30 -9.46 9.34 3.33
N LEU A 31 -8.93 10.52 3.66
CA LEU A 31 -8.17 11.48 2.88
C LEU A 31 -9.08 12.32 1.99
N VAL A 32 -8.87 13.64 2.11
CA VAL A 32 -9.40 14.69 1.25
C VAL A 32 -8.33 15.76 1.18
N GLU A 33 -7.85 16.08 -0.02
CA GLU A 33 -7.02 17.27 -0.23
C GLU A 33 -7.93 18.52 -0.25
N SER A 34 -7.49 19.60 0.40
CA SER A 34 -8.08 20.96 0.30
C SER A 34 -9.55 21.19 0.73
N GLN A 35 -10.34 20.17 1.08
CA GLN A 35 -11.68 20.35 1.69
C GLN A 35 -11.77 19.78 3.10
N VAL A 36 -12.89 20.03 3.79
CA VAL A 36 -13.17 19.54 5.14
C VAL A 36 -13.73 18.12 5.04
N LEU A 37 -13.08 17.13 5.67
CA LEU A 37 -13.69 15.83 5.95
C LEU A 37 -14.93 16.03 6.85
N PRO A 38 -16.16 15.81 6.37
CA PRO A 38 -17.36 16.01 7.19
C PRO A 38 -17.44 14.89 8.24
N GLY A 39 -17.26 15.22 9.52
CA GLY A 39 -17.27 14.22 10.60
C GLY A 39 -15.90 13.66 10.99
N ALA A 40 -14.78 14.12 10.41
CA ALA A 40 -13.46 13.79 10.97
C ALA A 40 -13.25 14.39 12.37
N ASP A 41 -13.94 15.49 12.66
CA ASP A 41 -14.10 16.10 13.98
C ASP A 41 -14.87 15.20 14.98
N GLN A 42 -15.45 14.09 14.50
CA GLN A 42 -16.11 13.05 15.28
C GLN A 42 -15.33 11.72 15.31
N LEU A 43 -14.23 11.59 14.55
CA LEU A 43 -13.37 10.40 14.59
C LEU A 43 -12.52 10.37 15.87
N PRO A 44 -12.19 9.18 16.41
CA PRO A 44 -11.35 9.08 17.60
C PRO A 44 -10.02 9.82 17.45
N GLY A 45 -9.63 10.56 18.50
CA GLY A 45 -8.33 11.21 18.65
C GLY A 45 -8.21 12.65 18.09
N PHE A 46 -9.03 13.04 17.11
CA PHE A 46 -9.05 14.41 16.58
C PHE A 46 -9.79 15.39 17.52
N GLN A 47 -9.48 16.69 17.43
CA GLN A 47 -10.26 17.71 18.14
C GLN A 47 -11.44 18.20 17.30
N ALA A 48 -12.55 18.53 17.98
CA ALA A 48 -13.84 18.91 17.38
C ALA A 48 -13.87 20.26 16.61
N ASN A 49 -12.70 20.79 16.24
CA ASN A 49 -12.51 22.02 15.47
C ASN A 49 -11.34 21.93 14.47
N GLU A 50 -10.74 20.75 14.30
CA GLU A 50 -9.61 20.53 13.39
C GLU A 50 -10.09 20.15 11.99
N LEU A 51 -9.33 20.56 10.98
CA LEU A 51 -9.67 20.35 9.57
C LEU A 51 -8.56 19.54 8.92
N VAL A 52 -8.72 18.21 8.95
CA VAL A 52 -7.72 17.25 8.43
C VAL A 52 -7.51 17.43 6.93
N ARG A 53 -6.24 17.31 6.53
CA ARG A 53 -5.75 17.41 5.16
C ARG A 53 -4.69 16.36 4.90
N ASN A 54 -4.69 15.86 3.67
CA ASN A 54 -3.50 15.28 3.09
C ASN A 54 -2.67 16.41 2.43
N ASN A 55 -1.37 16.49 2.76
CA ASN A 55 -0.44 17.45 2.16
C ASN A 55 0.41 16.85 1.01
N GLY A 56 0.05 15.66 0.52
CA GLY A 56 0.71 14.97 -0.59
C GLY A 56 1.92 14.12 -0.18
N PHE A 57 2.01 13.72 1.09
CA PHE A 57 3.04 12.80 1.56
C PHE A 57 2.65 11.36 1.19
N ARG A 58 3.61 10.60 0.65
CA ARG A 58 3.38 9.26 0.11
C ARG A 58 3.27 8.19 1.19
N ASP A 59 3.92 8.40 2.32
CA ASP A 59 4.12 7.41 3.37
C ASP A 59 2.80 6.98 4.02
N PHE A 60 2.26 5.90 3.47
CA PHE A 60 1.13 5.12 3.94
C PHE A 60 1.64 3.69 4.06
N THR A 61 1.74 3.18 5.28
CA THR A 61 2.26 1.85 5.59
C THR A 61 1.10 0.92 5.90
N VAL A 62 0.94 -0.15 5.12
CA VAL A 62 0.10 -1.31 5.44
C VAL A 62 0.96 -2.43 6.05
N ILE A 63 0.39 -3.24 6.95
CA ILE A 63 0.98 -4.50 7.43
C ILE A 63 -0.02 -5.68 7.28
N PRO A 64 0.42 -6.95 7.37
CA PRO A 64 -0.35 -8.09 6.84
C PRO A 64 -1.72 -8.37 7.47
N ASN A 65 -1.97 -7.90 8.69
CA ASN A 65 -3.27 -8.02 9.34
C ASN A 65 -4.28 -6.92 8.92
N GLY A 66 -3.88 -5.97 8.06
CA GLY A 66 -4.71 -4.84 7.65
C GLY A 66 -4.68 -3.62 8.59
N ASN A 67 -3.82 -3.62 9.63
CA ASN A 67 -3.44 -2.38 10.31
C ASN A 67 -2.69 -1.48 9.31
N PHE A 68 -2.87 -0.17 9.44
CA PHE A 68 -2.16 0.81 8.62
C PHE A 68 -1.95 2.12 9.36
N ALA A 69 -0.92 2.87 8.94
CA ALA A 69 -0.62 4.21 9.43
C ALA A 69 -0.11 5.12 8.31
N GLY A 70 -0.41 6.42 8.37
CA GLY A 70 0.11 7.44 7.45
C GLY A 70 0.03 8.85 8.04
N LEU A 71 0.82 9.77 7.48
CA LEU A 71 0.92 11.15 7.96
C LEU A 71 -0.18 12.05 7.36
N VAL A 72 -0.88 12.81 8.20
CA VAL A 72 -1.85 13.86 7.81
C VAL A 72 -1.64 15.14 8.62
N SER A 73 -2.00 16.30 8.08
CA SER A 73 -1.96 17.58 8.79
C SER A 73 -3.36 18.11 9.12
N THR A 74 -3.46 19.16 9.94
CA THR A 74 -4.71 19.90 10.14
C THR A 74 -4.51 21.42 10.11
N ASP A 75 -5.49 22.09 9.47
CA ASP A 75 -5.82 23.53 9.44
C ASP A 75 -5.90 24.16 8.03
N ARG A 76 -6.68 25.23 7.92
CA ARG A 76 -7.02 25.98 6.70
C ARG A 76 -6.37 27.37 6.61
N PHE A 77 -5.76 27.89 7.67
CA PHE A 77 -5.33 29.29 7.78
C PHE A 77 -3.90 29.50 8.30
N ALA A 78 -3.26 28.47 8.83
CA ALA A 78 -1.84 28.37 9.08
C ALA A 78 -1.01 28.79 7.84
N PRO A 79 0.03 29.63 8.01
CA PRO A 79 1.19 29.62 7.13
C PRO A 79 1.90 28.25 7.23
N PHE A 80 2.57 27.84 6.17
CA PHE A 80 3.44 26.65 6.16
C PHE A 80 4.39 26.67 7.38
N GLY A 81 4.39 25.59 8.17
CA GLY A 81 5.06 25.53 9.48
C GLY A 81 4.22 26.05 10.67
N GLN A 82 2.89 26.04 10.58
CA GLN A 82 1.94 26.25 11.70
C GLN A 82 0.72 25.30 11.64
N GLU A 83 0.81 24.20 10.90
CA GLU A 83 -0.20 23.14 10.86
C GLU A 83 0.10 22.14 11.99
N ASP A 84 -0.94 21.55 12.60
CA ASP A 84 -0.77 20.45 13.56
C ASP A 84 -0.73 19.11 12.80
N TRP A 85 0.34 18.33 12.94
CA TRP A 85 0.46 17.03 12.30
C TRP A 85 -0.02 15.86 13.16
N TYR A 86 -0.47 14.80 12.48
CA TYR A 86 -1.05 13.59 13.05
C TYR A 86 -0.58 12.32 12.31
N LEU A 87 -0.32 11.26 13.06
CA LEU A 87 -0.32 9.90 12.49
C LEU A 87 -1.75 9.38 12.53
N PHE A 88 -2.32 9.12 11.37
CA PHE A 88 -3.67 8.60 11.18
C PHE A 88 -3.63 7.13 10.76
N GLY A 89 -4.63 6.35 11.17
CA GLY A 89 -4.82 5.01 10.64
C GLY A 89 -5.69 4.12 11.51
N SER A 90 -5.41 2.81 11.45
CA SER A 90 -6.08 1.77 12.24
C SER A 90 -5.07 0.77 12.79
N VAL A 91 -5.29 0.36 14.04
CA VAL A 91 -4.54 -0.70 14.73
C VAL A 91 -5.40 -1.95 14.99
N ASP A 92 -6.57 -2.03 14.34
CA ASP A 92 -7.57 -3.08 14.48
C ASP A 92 -8.12 -3.54 13.10
N ARG A 93 -7.21 -3.89 12.18
CA ARG A 93 -7.47 -4.45 10.84
C ARG A 93 -8.29 -3.54 9.91
N GLY A 94 -8.23 -2.23 10.13
CA GLY A 94 -9.02 -1.25 9.37
C GLY A 94 -10.51 -1.27 9.72
N THR A 95 -10.85 -1.52 11.00
CA THR A 95 -12.24 -1.51 11.51
C THR A 95 -12.58 -0.25 12.30
N THR A 96 -11.68 0.25 13.16
CA THR A 96 -11.74 1.60 13.72
C THR A 96 -10.60 2.43 13.13
N VAL A 97 -10.94 3.60 12.57
CA VAL A 97 -9.95 4.49 11.96
C VAL A 97 -9.99 5.86 12.64
N GLY A 98 -8.82 6.45 12.91
CA GLY A 98 -8.73 7.71 13.66
C GLY A 98 -7.30 8.25 13.79
N ALA A 99 -7.15 9.31 14.58
CA ALA A 99 -5.86 9.84 14.96
C ALA A 99 -5.20 8.91 15.99
N LEU A 100 -4.13 8.25 15.58
CA LEU A 100 -3.33 7.36 16.43
C LEU A 100 -2.27 8.16 17.22
N ARG A 101 -1.77 9.26 16.64
CA ARG A 101 -0.76 10.14 17.23
C ARG A 101 -0.95 11.59 16.80
N ARG A 102 -0.51 12.53 17.64
CA ARG A 102 -0.30 13.96 17.33
C ARG A 102 1.10 14.34 17.82
N GLU A 103 1.64 15.41 17.29
CA GLU A 103 2.74 16.18 17.89
C GLU A 103 2.45 16.61 19.33
N GLY A 104 3.51 16.78 20.12
CA GLY A 104 3.42 17.28 21.48
C GLY A 104 4.72 17.16 22.28
N THR A 105 4.59 17.29 23.60
CA THR A 105 5.70 17.08 24.54
C THR A 105 5.64 15.65 25.09
N TYR A 106 6.60 14.81 24.71
CA TYR A 106 6.69 13.39 25.07
C TYR A 106 8.11 13.07 25.57
N ASP A 107 8.24 12.17 26.54
CA ASP A 107 9.47 11.92 27.33
C ASP A 107 10.24 13.19 27.79
N GLY A 108 9.52 14.30 27.98
CA GLY A 108 10.08 15.61 28.34
C GLY A 108 10.68 16.41 27.17
N GLN A 109 10.80 15.82 25.98
CA GLN A 109 11.21 16.46 24.73
C GLN A 109 9.98 17.00 23.98
N ASN A 110 10.17 18.00 23.10
CA ASN A 110 9.07 18.61 22.36
C ASN A 110 9.24 18.39 20.85
N GLN A 111 8.29 17.67 20.23
CA GLN A 111 8.21 17.46 18.79
C GLN A 111 7.74 18.78 18.11
N LEU A 112 8.35 19.12 16.97
CA LEU A 112 8.04 20.31 16.17
C LEU A 112 7.37 20.00 14.82
N GLU A 113 7.77 18.89 14.21
CA GLU A 113 7.17 18.36 12.98
C GLU A 113 7.16 16.83 13.07
N LEU A 114 6.00 16.18 12.92
CA LEU A 114 5.95 14.75 12.56
C LEU A 114 6.43 14.60 11.12
N ARG A 115 7.48 13.80 10.93
CA ARG A 115 8.11 13.61 9.62
C ARG A 115 7.59 12.34 8.95
N SER A 116 7.92 12.17 7.67
CA SER A 116 7.06 11.41 6.77
C SER A 116 7.04 9.90 7.04
N ALA A 117 8.16 9.31 7.46
CA ALA A 117 8.25 7.87 7.61
C ALA A 117 7.60 7.36 8.92
N VAL A 118 6.69 6.40 8.79
CA VAL A 118 5.96 5.75 9.90
C VAL A 118 5.80 4.24 9.66
N GLY A 119 6.01 3.45 10.71
CA GLY A 119 5.66 2.03 10.78
C GLY A 119 4.69 1.73 11.93
N VAL A 120 3.95 0.63 11.79
CA VAL A 120 3.00 0.10 12.79
C VAL A 120 3.21 -1.41 12.94
N ASP A 121 2.95 -1.99 14.11
CA ASP A 121 3.02 -3.44 14.36
C ASP A 121 1.65 -4.08 14.68
N LEU A 122 1.63 -5.40 14.92
CA LEU A 122 0.40 -6.15 15.27
C LEU A 122 -0.17 -5.76 16.64
N ALA A 123 0.64 -5.17 17.52
CA ALA A 123 0.23 -4.69 18.84
C ALA A 123 -0.25 -3.22 18.81
N GLY A 124 -0.17 -2.55 17.66
CA GLY A 124 -0.56 -1.15 17.47
C GLY A 124 0.49 -0.15 17.95
N ASN A 125 1.74 -0.55 18.15
CA ASN A 125 2.83 0.40 18.40
C ASN A 125 3.17 1.16 17.12
N LEU A 126 3.56 2.43 17.26
CA LEU A 126 3.99 3.30 16.17
C LEU A 126 5.48 3.61 16.29
N PHE A 127 6.22 3.39 15.21
CA PHE A 127 7.62 3.81 15.07
C PHE A 127 7.71 4.92 14.03
N TYR A 128 8.23 6.09 14.39
CA TYR A 128 8.14 7.28 13.54
C TYR A 128 9.31 8.27 13.68
N GLU A 129 9.53 9.08 12.64
CA GLU A 129 10.48 10.21 12.65
C GLU A 129 9.78 11.50 13.15
N ALA A 130 10.48 12.32 13.94
CA ALA A 130 10.04 13.67 14.27
C ALA A 130 11.21 14.66 14.39
N GLU A 131 10.96 15.94 14.12
CA GLU A 131 11.88 17.04 14.44
C GLU A 131 11.76 17.46 15.91
N LEU A 132 12.88 17.71 16.57
CA LEU A 132 12.92 18.16 17.97
C LEU A 132 13.12 19.67 18.10
N ALA A 133 12.57 20.25 19.16
CA ALA A 133 12.89 21.62 19.60
C ALA A 133 14.30 21.75 20.25
N ALA A 134 15.30 21.01 19.73
CA ALA A 134 16.61 20.81 20.34
C ALA A 134 17.75 21.38 19.45
N PRO A 135 18.63 22.26 19.97
CA PRO A 135 19.73 22.83 19.16
C PRO A 135 20.78 21.78 18.78
N GLY A 136 20.75 21.33 17.52
CA GLY A 136 21.69 20.34 16.97
C GLY A 136 21.18 18.90 16.98
N ALA A 137 19.87 18.70 17.13
CA ALA A 137 19.19 17.46 16.79
C ALA A 137 17.94 17.77 15.97
N GLU A 138 18.09 17.87 14.64
CA GLU A 138 17.02 18.23 13.70
C GLU A 138 16.13 17.02 13.35
N GLN A 139 16.57 15.80 13.70
CA GLN A 139 15.83 14.54 13.47
C GLN A 139 15.90 13.62 14.70
N SER A 140 14.84 12.82 14.91
CA SER A 140 14.75 11.86 16.01
C SER A 140 13.81 10.69 15.70
N LEU A 141 14.06 9.55 16.35
CA LEU A 141 13.27 8.32 16.23
C LEU A 141 12.47 8.04 17.50
N TRP A 142 11.20 7.69 17.32
CA TRP A 142 10.23 7.52 18.40
C TRP A 142 9.52 6.16 18.33
N LEU A 143 9.28 5.56 19.50
CA LEU A 143 8.34 4.45 19.67
C LEU A 143 7.23 4.88 20.62
N ASN A 144 6.02 5.08 20.07
CA ASN A 144 4.87 5.69 20.75
C ASN A 144 5.22 7.04 21.41
N ASP A 145 5.40 7.04 22.73
CA ASP A 145 5.69 8.20 23.58
C ASP A 145 7.16 8.30 24.03
N THR A 146 8.03 7.41 23.53
CA THR A 146 9.42 7.27 23.99
C THR A 146 10.39 7.71 22.89
N LEU A 147 11.33 8.61 23.23
CA LEU A 147 12.46 8.95 22.36
C LEU A 147 13.46 7.78 22.39
N LEU A 148 13.92 7.35 21.22
CA LEU A 148 14.86 6.24 21.08
C LEU A 148 16.26 6.68 20.66
N LEU A 149 16.32 7.59 19.68
CA LEU A 149 17.56 8.12 19.10
C LEU A 149 17.34 9.58 18.66
N GLU A 150 18.34 10.43 18.83
CA GLU A 150 18.40 11.78 18.27
C GLU A 150 19.64 11.96 17.37
N GLU A 151 19.57 12.87 16.38
CA GLU A 151 20.72 13.18 15.52
C GLU A 151 21.92 13.61 16.39
N GLY A 152 23.09 13.05 16.10
CA GLY A 152 24.28 13.22 16.94
C GLY A 152 24.55 12.04 17.90
N ASP A 153 23.60 11.12 18.09
CA ASP A 153 23.81 9.92 18.89
C ASP A 153 24.94 9.03 18.34
N VAL A 154 25.65 8.36 19.25
CA VAL A 154 26.78 7.48 18.94
C VAL A 154 26.34 6.03 18.97
N VAL A 155 26.49 5.32 17.86
CA VAL A 155 26.15 3.90 17.71
C VAL A 155 26.87 3.08 18.80
N PRO A 156 26.14 2.40 19.72
CA PRO A 156 26.76 1.77 20.89
C PRO A 156 27.24 0.33 20.66
N ALA A 157 26.85 -0.29 19.55
CA ALA A 157 27.09 -1.70 19.23
C ALA A 157 27.24 -1.92 17.70
N GLY A 158 27.25 -3.18 17.25
CA GLY A 158 27.25 -3.52 15.82
C GLY A 158 28.53 -3.13 15.04
N PRO A 159 28.50 -3.26 13.69
CA PRO A 159 29.64 -2.96 12.82
C PRO A 159 30.06 -1.48 12.78
N LEU A 160 29.14 -0.57 13.11
CA LEU A 160 29.36 0.88 13.06
C LEU A 160 29.64 1.52 14.44
N MET A 161 29.82 0.70 15.49
CA MET A 161 30.07 1.12 16.87
C MET A 161 31.08 2.28 16.99
N GLY A 162 30.67 3.37 17.64
CA GLY A 162 31.48 4.58 17.83
C GLY A 162 31.40 5.60 16.68
N SER A 163 30.64 5.31 15.62
CA SER A 163 30.21 6.30 14.63
C SER A 163 29.00 7.08 15.15
N THR A 164 28.82 8.31 14.69
CA THR A 164 27.64 9.15 14.94
C THR A 164 26.58 8.90 13.88
N LEU A 165 25.31 8.98 14.27
CA LEU A 165 24.13 8.96 13.40
C LEU A 165 23.79 10.41 13.00
N ASP A 166 23.88 10.73 11.71
CA ASP A 166 23.76 12.09 11.17
C ASP A 166 22.40 12.34 10.45
N SER A 167 21.52 11.33 10.36
CA SER A 167 20.14 11.47 9.86
C SER A 167 19.30 10.23 10.15
N PHE A 168 17.98 10.32 10.00
CA PHE A 168 17.03 9.21 10.01
C PHE A 168 16.06 9.34 8.83
N THR A 169 15.81 8.24 8.12
CA THR A 169 14.85 8.16 7.00
C THR A 169 14.32 6.74 6.86
N ARG A 170 13.26 6.55 6.06
CA ARG A 170 12.72 5.23 5.67
C ARG A 170 12.48 4.29 6.87
N THR A 171 11.96 4.86 7.95
CA THR A 171 11.67 4.15 9.20
C THR A 171 10.48 3.21 8.99
N THR A 172 10.58 1.98 9.51
CA THR A 172 9.42 1.09 9.60
C THR A 172 9.54 0.16 10.79
N LEU A 173 8.41 -0.42 11.18
CA LEU A 173 8.28 -1.40 12.25
C LEU A 173 7.78 -2.69 11.63
N ALA A 174 8.32 -3.83 12.06
CA ALA A 174 7.79 -5.13 11.68
C ALA A 174 6.58 -5.51 12.53
N PRO A 175 5.69 -6.38 12.00
CA PRO A 175 4.58 -6.99 12.74
C PRO A 175 4.97 -7.56 14.12
N ASN A 176 6.21 -8.04 14.26
CA ASN A 176 6.79 -8.57 15.51
C ASN A 176 7.37 -7.51 16.48
N GLY A 177 7.44 -6.23 16.08
CA GLY A 177 8.04 -5.13 16.84
C GLY A 177 9.52 -4.82 16.55
N ASP A 178 10.18 -5.52 15.62
CA ASP A 178 11.55 -5.16 15.18
C ASP A 178 11.54 -3.81 14.44
N ALA A 179 12.33 -2.85 14.91
CA ALA A 179 12.45 -1.53 14.29
C ALA A 179 13.58 -1.47 13.26
N TYR A 180 13.32 -0.79 12.13
CA TYR A 180 14.23 -0.66 10.98
C TYR A 180 14.31 0.80 10.54
N TRP A 181 15.51 1.29 10.21
CA TRP A 181 15.69 2.66 9.72
C TRP A 181 16.90 2.78 8.80
N VAL A 182 16.91 3.81 7.96
CA VAL A 182 18.09 4.21 7.17
C VAL A 182 18.70 5.45 7.79
N SER A 183 20.02 5.45 7.97
CA SER A 183 20.76 6.55 8.57
C SER A 183 22.09 6.78 7.87
N SER A 184 22.43 8.04 7.62
CA SER A 184 23.81 8.42 7.30
C SER A 184 24.66 8.44 8.57
N TYR A 185 25.90 8.00 8.48
CA TYR A 185 26.81 7.93 9.62
C TYR A 185 28.17 8.58 9.32
N SER A 186 28.85 9.00 10.40
CA SER A 186 30.18 9.60 10.34
C SER A 186 31.07 9.22 11.53
N GLY A 187 32.39 9.37 11.39
CA GLY A 187 33.35 9.19 12.48
C GLY A 187 34.11 7.87 12.44
N ALA A 188 33.89 6.99 13.42
CA ALA A 188 34.81 5.88 13.72
C ALA A 188 34.98 4.86 12.60
N SER A 189 33.88 4.48 11.92
CA SER A 189 33.88 3.56 10.77
C SER A 189 33.95 4.28 9.42
N GLY A 190 34.38 5.55 9.40
CA GLY A 190 34.39 6.40 8.20
C GLY A 190 33.08 7.18 8.06
N SER A 191 32.59 7.33 6.83
CA SER A 191 31.29 7.94 6.54
C SER A 191 30.58 7.22 5.40
N GLY A 192 29.25 7.16 5.47
CA GLY A 192 28.41 6.51 4.46
C GLY A 192 26.94 6.52 4.88
N VAL A 193 26.15 5.63 4.31
CA VAL A 193 24.77 5.34 4.71
C VAL A 193 24.65 3.85 5.05
N ALA A 194 23.72 3.49 5.93
CA ALA A 194 23.42 2.10 6.26
C ALA A 194 21.91 1.86 6.52
N ILE A 195 21.46 0.63 6.24
CA ILE A 195 20.20 0.07 6.77
C ILE A 195 20.51 -0.51 8.14
N PHE A 196 19.80 -0.03 9.14
CA PHE A 196 19.84 -0.54 10.51
C PHE A 196 18.58 -1.33 10.85
N ARG A 197 18.74 -2.29 11.75
CA ARG A 197 17.69 -3.05 12.43
C ARG A 197 18.08 -3.22 13.90
N ASP A 198 17.07 -3.34 14.77
CA ASP A 198 17.18 -3.63 16.20
C ASP A 198 17.96 -2.56 17.01
N LEU A 199 17.21 -1.83 17.84
CA LEU A 199 17.68 -0.78 18.73
C LEU A 199 18.52 -1.30 19.92
N VAL A 200 18.67 -2.63 20.07
CA VAL A 200 19.52 -3.26 21.10
C VAL A 200 20.91 -3.57 20.54
N ASN A 201 21.02 -4.26 19.40
CA ASN A 201 22.30 -4.70 18.83
C ASN A 201 22.85 -3.78 17.74
N TYR A 202 22.02 -2.90 17.15
CA TYR A 202 22.36 -2.06 15.99
C TYR A 202 22.89 -2.93 14.84
N GLU A 203 22.08 -3.90 14.43
CA GLU A 203 22.35 -4.76 13.28
C GLU A 203 22.38 -3.90 12.01
N VAL A 204 23.43 -4.06 11.21
CA VAL A 204 23.58 -3.37 9.92
C VAL A 204 23.31 -4.40 8.83
N LEU A 205 22.22 -4.20 8.09
CA LEU A 205 21.76 -5.12 7.05
C LEU A 205 22.44 -4.88 5.70
N LEU A 206 22.86 -3.63 5.45
CA LEU A 206 23.68 -3.20 4.31
C LEU A 206 24.28 -1.82 4.62
N GLN A 207 25.54 -1.61 4.27
CA GLN A 207 26.26 -0.33 4.38
C GLN A 207 27.14 -0.08 3.16
N GLY A 208 27.58 1.18 3.00
CA GLY A 208 28.55 1.54 1.97
C GLY A 208 29.88 0.78 2.12
N GLY A 209 30.35 0.16 1.03
CA GLY A 209 31.57 -0.66 1.00
C GLY A 209 31.37 -2.16 1.17
N ASP A 210 30.15 -2.65 1.44
CA ASP A 210 29.84 -4.08 1.48
C ASP A 210 29.93 -4.74 0.10
N SER A 211 30.24 -6.04 0.06
CA SER A 211 30.22 -6.84 -1.18
C SER A 211 28.89 -7.56 -1.35
N ILE A 212 28.25 -7.27 -2.47
CA ILE A 212 26.82 -7.48 -2.73
C ILE A 212 26.57 -8.61 -3.73
N GLY A 213 27.50 -9.56 -3.86
CA GLY A 213 27.47 -10.55 -4.94
C GLY A 213 27.91 -9.97 -6.29
N GLY A 214 27.81 -10.74 -7.37
CA GLY A 214 28.18 -10.33 -8.75
C GLY A 214 29.65 -9.97 -9.00
N GLY A 215 30.49 -9.89 -7.96
CA GLY A 215 31.81 -9.22 -8.02
C GLY A 215 31.73 -7.71 -7.80
N LEU A 216 30.60 -7.22 -7.28
CA LEU A 216 30.27 -5.81 -7.06
C LEU A 216 30.43 -5.41 -5.58
N THR A 217 30.46 -4.09 -5.36
CA THR A 217 30.55 -3.43 -4.05
C THR A 217 29.61 -2.23 -4.04
N ALA A 218 28.90 -2.00 -2.93
CA ALA A 218 28.06 -0.83 -2.74
C ALA A 218 28.91 0.45 -2.52
N GLU A 219 28.56 1.56 -3.15
CA GLU A 219 29.23 2.86 -2.93
C GLU A 219 28.87 3.47 -1.55
N PRO A 220 29.65 4.41 -0.98
CA PRO A 220 29.36 5.02 0.32
C PRO A 220 28.00 5.71 0.43
N GLU A 221 27.54 6.32 -0.67
CA GLU A 221 26.22 6.95 -0.79
C GLU A 221 25.15 5.95 -1.27
N LEU A 222 25.15 4.71 -0.77
CA LEU A 222 24.65 3.52 -1.48
C LEU A 222 23.25 3.63 -2.13
N PHE A 223 22.32 4.40 -1.58
CA PHE A 223 20.97 4.53 -2.15
C PHE A 223 20.95 5.43 -3.40
N SER A 224 20.35 4.91 -4.46
CA SER A 224 19.91 5.69 -5.62
C SER A 224 18.39 5.87 -5.67
N GLY A 225 17.61 4.88 -5.23
CA GLY A 225 16.16 4.89 -5.31
C GLY A 225 15.46 4.35 -4.07
N ASN A 226 14.56 3.40 -4.27
CA ASN A 226 13.63 2.93 -3.25
C ASN A 226 14.17 1.77 -2.41
N LEU A 227 13.54 1.60 -1.25
CA LEU A 227 13.71 0.47 -0.34
C LEU A 227 12.30 -0.06 -0.08
N SER A 228 12.00 -1.21 -0.67
CA SER A 228 10.77 -1.96 -0.46
C SER A 228 11.02 -3.03 0.59
N TRP A 229 10.04 -3.27 1.44
CA TRP A 229 10.09 -4.26 2.50
C TRP A 229 8.98 -5.29 2.31
N SER A 230 9.23 -6.52 2.71
CA SER A 230 8.20 -7.55 2.72
C SER A 230 7.23 -7.40 3.90
N ALA A 231 6.11 -8.12 3.85
CA ALA A 231 5.04 -8.19 4.84
C ALA A 231 5.51 -8.10 6.31
N GLU A 232 6.38 -9.02 6.74
CA GLU A 232 6.98 -9.14 8.07
C GLU A 232 8.36 -8.45 8.17
N ARG A 233 8.85 -7.87 7.05
CA ARG A 233 10.20 -7.30 6.88
C ARG A 233 11.35 -8.28 7.15
N THR A 234 11.18 -9.58 6.87
CA THR A 234 12.35 -10.48 6.82
C THR A 234 13.16 -10.29 5.54
N ASN A 235 12.54 -9.78 4.46
CA ASN A 235 13.18 -9.45 3.20
C ASN A 235 13.06 -7.94 2.85
N TYR A 236 14.02 -7.44 2.07
CA TYR A 236 13.98 -6.10 1.48
C TYR A 236 14.60 -6.07 0.08
N LEU A 237 14.05 -5.22 -0.79
CA LEU A 237 14.52 -4.97 -2.15
C LEU A 237 14.86 -3.49 -2.33
N THR A 238 16.02 -3.18 -2.90
CA THR A 238 16.46 -1.79 -3.09
C THR A 238 17.36 -1.59 -4.31
N SER A 239 17.30 -0.40 -4.94
CA SER A 239 18.31 0.01 -5.92
C SER A 239 19.51 0.65 -5.21
N ILE A 240 20.69 0.14 -5.54
CA ILE A 240 21.95 0.58 -4.97
C ILE A 240 22.96 1.01 -6.03
N LYS A 241 23.64 2.12 -5.74
CA LYS A 241 24.81 2.60 -6.46
C LYS A 241 25.95 1.60 -6.30
N VAL A 242 26.47 1.08 -7.41
CA VAL A 242 27.63 0.19 -7.44
C VAL A 242 28.78 0.85 -8.18
N ALA A 243 30.00 0.51 -7.77
CA ALA A 243 31.22 1.07 -8.37
C ALA A 243 31.26 0.82 -9.89
N ALA A 244 31.28 1.90 -10.66
CA ALA A 244 31.07 1.84 -12.11
C ALA A 244 32.15 0.98 -12.81
N THR A 245 31.71 -0.04 -13.54
CA THR A 245 32.64 -0.78 -14.42
C THR A 245 32.92 0.06 -15.67
N PRO A 246 34.14 0.10 -16.24
CA PRO A 246 34.50 1.06 -17.30
C PRO A 246 33.88 0.83 -18.71
N VAL A 247 32.70 0.24 -18.80
CA VAL A 247 32.11 -0.30 -20.03
C VAL A 247 31.23 0.74 -20.75
N ASN A 248 30.45 1.50 -19.98
CA ASN A 248 29.49 2.49 -20.44
C ASN A 248 30.16 3.87 -20.55
N ASN A 249 30.46 4.29 -21.78
CA ASN A 249 31.11 5.58 -22.06
C ASN A 249 30.08 6.74 -22.15
N ASP A 250 29.16 6.83 -21.19
CA ASP A 250 28.33 8.02 -21.03
C ASP A 250 29.01 9.00 -20.05
N PRO A 251 29.53 10.15 -20.51
CA PRO A 251 30.20 11.11 -19.64
C PRO A 251 29.25 11.86 -18.68
N ASN A 252 27.94 11.59 -18.73
CA ASN A 252 26.92 12.20 -17.88
C ASN A 252 26.48 11.30 -16.72
N PHE A 253 26.72 9.98 -16.80
CA PHE A 253 26.36 8.99 -15.77
C PHE A 253 27.62 8.24 -15.33
N LEU A 254 28.11 8.55 -14.12
CA LEU A 254 29.39 8.06 -13.57
C LEU A 254 29.22 6.94 -12.53
N ILE A 255 28.01 6.41 -12.39
CA ILE A 255 27.60 5.44 -11.38
C ILE A 255 26.65 4.46 -12.07
N ASP A 256 26.78 3.16 -11.80
CA ASP A 256 25.81 2.15 -12.27
C ASP A 256 24.83 1.82 -11.12
N GLU A 257 23.55 1.63 -11.41
CA GLU A 257 22.59 1.11 -10.44
C GLU A 257 22.39 -0.41 -10.55
N ALA A 258 22.26 -1.11 -9.43
CA ALA A 258 21.89 -2.52 -9.38
C ALA A 258 20.75 -2.76 -8.37
N VAL A 259 19.86 -3.71 -8.66
CA VAL A 259 18.79 -4.11 -7.73
C VAL A 259 19.33 -5.21 -6.80
N ALA A 260 19.14 -5.04 -5.49
CA ALA A 260 19.59 -5.99 -4.48
C ALA A 260 18.46 -6.42 -3.54
N LEU A 261 18.37 -7.73 -3.33
CA LEU A 261 17.52 -8.41 -2.35
C LEU A 261 18.39 -8.80 -1.16
N ASN A 262 18.03 -8.37 0.05
CA ASN A 262 18.74 -8.70 1.29
C ASN A 262 20.25 -8.41 1.21
N GLY A 263 20.63 -7.30 0.58
CA GLY A 263 22.02 -6.88 0.41
C GLY A 263 22.82 -7.69 -0.61
N GLN A 264 22.19 -8.52 -1.44
CA GLN A 264 22.82 -9.23 -2.57
C GLN A 264 22.09 -8.92 -3.88
N VAL A 265 22.82 -8.68 -4.97
CA VAL A 265 22.24 -8.32 -6.27
C VAL A 265 21.39 -9.46 -6.84
N VAL A 266 20.20 -9.13 -7.34
CA VAL A 266 19.25 -10.14 -7.85
C VAL A 266 19.72 -10.73 -9.18
N SER A 267 19.59 -12.06 -9.31
CA SER A 267 19.84 -12.78 -10.56
C SER A 267 18.69 -12.62 -11.54
N VAL A 268 18.99 -12.57 -12.83
CA VAL A 268 18.00 -12.61 -13.93
C VAL A 268 18.02 -13.97 -14.64
N GLU A 269 16.89 -14.36 -15.24
CA GLU A 269 16.78 -15.65 -15.92
C GLU A 269 17.68 -15.71 -17.16
N GLY A 270 18.25 -16.89 -17.46
CA GLY A 270 19.39 -17.03 -18.40
C GLY A 270 20.75 -16.65 -17.81
N GLY A 271 20.78 -15.93 -16.68
CA GLY A 271 21.98 -15.61 -15.92
C GLY A 271 22.52 -14.20 -16.17
N GLY A 272 23.17 -13.66 -15.15
CA GLY A 272 23.49 -12.24 -15.04
C GLY A 272 22.82 -11.66 -13.78
N VAL A 273 22.77 -10.34 -13.69
CA VAL A 273 22.14 -9.60 -12.58
C VAL A 273 21.31 -8.43 -13.12
N LEU A 274 20.33 -7.95 -12.36
CA LEU A 274 19.54 -6.77 -12.74
C LEU A 274 20.32 -5.48 -12.42
N ARG A 275 21.18 -5.08 -13.36
CA ARG A 275 22.10 -3.93 -13.24
C ARG A 275 22.13 -3.09 -14.50
N GLU A 276 22.17 -1.78 -14.33
CA GLU A 276 22.24 -0.80 -15.41
C GLU A 276 23.40 -1.08 -16.37
N GLY A 277 23.11 -1.02 -17.69
CA GLY A 277 24.10 -1.23 -18.74
C GLY A 277 24.47 -2.69 -19.03
N ASP A 278 24.17 -3.63 -18.12
CA ASP A 278 24.31 -5.06 -18.42
C ASP A 278 23.23 -5.51 -19.43
N THR A 279 23.57 -6.52 -20.24
CA THR A 279 22.71 -6.99 -21.35
C THR A 279 21.51 -7.76 -20.83
N VAL A 280 20.31 -7.51 -21.36
CA VAL A 280 19.11 -8.27 -21.03
C VAL A 280 19.20 -9.68 -21.65
N PRO A 281 19.14 -10.77 -20.88
CA PRO A 281 19.13 -12.13 -21.43
C PRO A 281 17.87 -12.40 -22.27
N ALA A 282 18.00 -13.23 -23.30
CA ALA A 282 16.85 -13.60 -24.14
C ALA A 282 15.88 -14.53 -23.38
N GLU A 283 16.42 -15.31 -22.45
CA GLU A 283 15.70 -16.20 -21.54
C GLU A 283 14.85 -15.42 -20.52
N ALA A 284 15.32 -14.26 -20.05
CA ALA A 284 14.51 -13.29 -19.29
C ALA A 284 13.50 -12.49 -20.14
N GLY A 285 13.38 -12.79 -21.44
CA GLY A 285 12.48 -12.09 -22.37
C GLY A 285 13.08 -10.87 -23.09
N GLY A 286 14.39 -10.65 -23.00
CA GLY A 286 15.09 -9.53 -23.64
C GLY A 286 15.18 -9.62 -25.17
N LEU A 287 15.17 -8.47 -25.84
CA LEU A 287 15.33 -8.35 -27.29
C LEU A 287 16.78 -8.02 -27.69
N PRO A 288 17.20 -8.32 -28.94
CA PRO A 288 18.60 -8.19 -29.35
C PRO A 288 19.13 -6.74 -29.28
N GLY A 289 20.06 -6.50 -28.35
CA GLY A 289 20.74 -5.20 -28.18
C GLY A 289 20.16 -4.31 -27.08
N GLU A 290 19.23 -4.82 -26.28
CA GLU A 290 18.75 -4.18 -25.06
C GLU A 290 19.75 -4.32 -23.90
N THR A 291 19.91 -3.24 -23.14
CA THR A 291 20.57 -3.24 -21.82
C THR A 291 19.60 -2.74 -20.77
N TRP A 292 19.66 -3.31 -19.56
CA TRP A 292 18.83 -2.89 -18.44
C TRP A 292 19.07 -1.42 -18.08
N ALA A 293 18.02 -0.76 -17.59
CA ALA A 293 18.06 0.44 -16.78
C ALA A 293 17.01 0.27 -15.67
N PRO A 294 17.41 -0.15 -14.45
CA PRO A 294 16.48 -0.37 -13.34
C PRO A 294 15.59 0.84 -13.06
N GLY A 295 14.33 0.58 -12.71
CA GLY A 295 13.35 1.58 -12.31
C GLY A 295 13.24 1.73 -10.79
N SER A 296 12.32 2.59 -10.34
CA SER A 296 12.12 2.91 -8.93
C SER A 296 11.03 2.09 -8.23
N LEU A 297 10.10 1.48 -8.96
CA LEU A 297 9.05 0.63 -8.37
C LEU A 297 9.65 -0.73 -8.01
N MET A 298 9.38 -1.20 -6.79
CA MET A 298 9.98 -2.39 -6.18
C MET A 298 9.02 -3.03 -5.17
N ALA A 299 8.87 -4.35 -5.22
CA ALA A 299 8.07 -5.13 -4.28
C ALA A 299 8.77 -6.46 -3.96
N VAL A 300 8.55 -6.99 -2.75
CA VAL A 300 9.18 -8.23 -2.24
C VAL A 300 8.27 -8.89 -1.22
N ASN A 301 8.21 -10.23 -1.18
CA ASN A 301 7.42 -10.99 -0.20
C ASN A 301 8.32 -11.78 0.78
N GLU A 302 7.77 -12.49 1.77
CA GLU A 302 8.51 -13.30 2.74
C GLU A 302 9.13 -14.57 2.14
N ALA A 303 8.55 -15.10 1.06
CA ALA A 303 9.15 -16.20 0.31
C ALA A 303 10.46 -15.80 -0.39
N GLY A 304 10.71 -14.49 -0.53
CA GLY A 304 11.86 -13.93 -1.25
C GLY A 304 11.60 -13.76 -2.75
N ASP A 305 10.36 -13.91 -3.20
CA ASP A 305 9.95 -13.44 -4.52
C ASP A 305 10.05 -11.92 -4.57
N TRP A 306 10.39 -11.38 -5.74
CA TRP A 306 10.58 -9.95 -5.93
C TRP A 306 10.09 -9.48 -7.30
N ALA A 307 9.54 -8.26 -7.32
CA ALA A 307 9.17 -7.55 -8.54
C ALA A 307 9.91 -6.21 -8.59
N ALA A 308 10.36 -5.80 -9.77
CA ALA A 308 10.93 -4.48 -10.01
C ALA A 308 10.50 -3.92 -11.36
N SER A 309 10.23 -2.62 -11.40
CA SER A 309 10.18 -1.89 -12.67
C SER A 309 11.57 -1.79 -13.29
N SER A 310 11.61 -1.75 -14.62
CA SER A 310 12.84 -1.50 -15.39
C SER A 310 12.46 -0.85 -16.72
N SER A 311 13.44 -0.28 -17.40
CA SER A 311 13.33 0.13 -18.79
C SER A 311 14.51 -0.45 -19.58
N VAL A 312 14.37 -0.55 -20.89
CA VAL A 312 15.50 -0.90 -21.77
C VAL A 312 16.03 0.31 -22.53
N ARG A 313 17.35 0.42 -22.55
CA ARG A 313 18.09 1.33 -23.45
C ARG A 313 18.58 0.53 -24.66
N MET A 314 18.37 1.07 -25.86
CA MET A 314 19.01 0.56 -27.06
C MET A 314 20.41 1.18 -27.21
N ASN A 315 21.41 0.35 -27.51
CA ASN A 315 22.79 0.78 -27.66
C ASN A 315 22.93 1.90 -28.74
N GLY A 316 23.29 3.10 -28.30
CA GLY A 316 23.41 4.29 -29.15
C GLY A 316 22.16 5.18 -29.25
N VAL A 317 21.08 4.89 -28.51
CA VAL A 317 19.85 5.70 -28.45
C VAL A 317 19.66 6.25 -27.04
N GLY A 318 19.64 7.58 -26.90
CA GLY A 318 19.56 8.28 -25.61
C GLY A 318 18.16 8.41 -25.00
N ASN A 319 17.30 7.41 -25.19
CA ASN A 319 15.98 7.30 -24.54
C ASN A 319 15.61 5.82 -24.36
N THR A 320 14.74 5.53 -23.40
CA THR A 320 14.12 4.21 -23.27
C THR A 320 13.27 3.89 -24.51
N THR A 321 13.18 2.62 -24.89
CA THR A 321 12.36 2.16 -26.02
C THR A 321 11.18 1.28 -25.62
N SER A 322 11.22 0.72 -24.42
CA SER A 322 10.14 0.00 -23.76
C SER A 322 10.38 0.03 -22.26
N ASP A 323 9.30 0.16 -21.50
CA ASP A 323 9.28 0.03 -20.04
C ASP A 323 8.69 -1.35 -19.67
N MET A 324 8.99 -1.87 -18.47
CA MET A 324 8.67 -3.25 -18.10
C MET A 324 8.57 -3.50 -16.60
N ILE A 325 7.87 -4.58 -16.24
CA ILE A 325 7.90 -5.20 -14.92
C ILE A 325 8.68 -6.51 -15.03
N VAL A 326 9.73 -6.64 -14.23
CA VAL A 326 10.49 -7.87 -14.02
C VAL A 326 9.98 -8.53 -12.75
N TYR A 327 9.68 -9.82 -12.79
CA TYR A 327 9.28 -10.62 -11.63
C TYR A 327 10.19 -11.85 -11.54
N ASN A 328 10.85 -12.06 -10.39
CA ASN A 328 11.81 -13.15 -10.16
C ASN A 328 12.90 -13.32 -11.24
N GLY A 329 13.23 -12.25 -11.97
CA GLY A 329 14.25 -12.24 -13.02
C GLY A 329 13.74 -12.48 -14.45
N GLU A 330 12.43 -12.63 -14.66
CA GLU A 330 11.77 -12.71 -15.98
C GLU A 330 10.94 -11.43 -16.26
N ILE A 331 10.94 -10.94 -17.51
CA ILE A 331 10.08 -9.82 -17.94
C ILE A 331 8.64 -10.35 -18.13
N VAL A 332 7.76 -10.04 -17.18
CA VAL A 332 6.36 -10.50 -17.19
C VAL A 332 5.38 -9.55 -17.88
N TYR A 333 5.69 -8.25 -17.93
CA TYR A 333 4.89 -7.23 -18.64
C TYR A 333 5.78 -6.16 -19.28
N ARG A 334 5.38 -5.66 -20.45
CA ARG A 334 6.14 -4.68 -21.25
C ARG A 334 5.24 -3.65 -21.95
N ASP A 335 5.77 -2.46 -22.16
CA ASP A 335 5.21 -1.47 -23.10
C ASP A 335 4.92 -2.12 -24.47
N GLY A 336 3.65 -2.08 -24.90
CA GLY A 336 3.16 -2.73 -26.11
C GLY A 336 2.52 -4.12 -25.94
N ASP A 337 2.61 -4.77 -24.77
CA ASP A 337 1.91 -6.03 -24.50
C ASP A 337 0.38 -5.82 -24.35
N VAL A 338 -0.40 -6.89 -24.51
CA VAL A 338 -1.87 -6.85 -24.40
C VAL A 338 -2.36 -7.64 -23.19
N VAL A 339 -2.88 -6.94 -22.18
CA VAL A 339 -3.29 -7.45 -20.86
C VAL A 339 -4.76 -7.08 -20.61
N ASP A 340 -5.60 -8.06 -20.23
CA ASP A 340 -7.08 -7.99 -20.19
C ASP A 340 -7.73 -7.28 -21.42
N GLY A 341 -7.11 -7.43 -22.60
CA GLY A 341 -7.55 -6.81 -23.86
C GLY A 341 -7.11 -5.35 -24.08
N HIS A 342 -6.41 -4.74 -23.13
CA HIS A 342 -5.81 -3.41 -23.22
C HIS A 342 -4.33 -3.49 -23.61
N THR A 343 -3.85 -2.59 -24.47
CA THR A 343 -2.42 -2.49 -24.83
C THR A 343 -1.69 -1.56 -23.87
N LEU A 344 -0.76 -2.10 -23.07
CA LEU A 344 0.08 -1.32 -22.16
C LEU A 344 0.86 -0.24 -22.92
N SER A 345 0.98 0.96 -22.35
CA SER A 345 1.75 2.03 -22.97
C SER A 345 2.47 2.94 -21.96
N GLY A 346 3.73 3.25 -22.23
CA GLY A 346 4.58 4.09 -21.37
C GLY A 346 5.01 3.38 -20.09
N LEU A 347 5.37 4.16 -19.06
CA LEU A 347 5.83 3.64 -17.76
C LEU A 347 4.68 2.99 -16.95
N PRO A 348 4.96 1.96 -16.13
CA PRO A 348 4.12 1.64 -14.98
C PRO A 348 4.16 2.78 -13.94
N GLN A 349 3.07 2.97 -13.21
CA GLN A 349 2.93 3.93 -12.11
C GLN A 349 3.21 3.29 -10.75
N ASP A 350 2.88 2.01 -10.57
CA ASP A 350 2.99 1.32 -9.28
C ASP A 350 3.12 -0.20 -9.38
N LEU A 351 3.54 -0.87 -8.30
CA LEU A 351 3.89 -2.31 -8.25
C LEU A 351 3.86 -2.87 -6.82
N SER A 352 3.08 -3.92 -6.56
CA SER A 352 3.04 -4.64 -5.27
C SER A 352 2.81 -6.15 -5.46
N ILE A 353 3.34 -6.96 -4.52
CA ILE A 353 3.20 -8.43 -4.50
C ILE A 353 2.93 -8.92 -3.07
N ASN A 354 2.37 -10.12 -2.92
CA ASN A 354 2.10 -10.73 -1.61
C ASN A 354 2.67 -12.17 -1.49
N ASP A 355 2.42 -12.82 -0.35
CA ASP A 355 2.90 -14.18 -0.03
C ASP A 355 2.01 -15.29 -0.60
N ARG A 356 0.90 -14.94 -1.26
CA ARG A 356 0.13 -15.85 -2.12
C ARG A 356 0.75 -15.99 -3.51
N GLY A 357 1.70 -15.11 -3.86
CA GLY A 357 2.27 -14.98 -5.20
C GLY A 357 1.41 -14.15 -6.14
N ASP A 358 0.46 -13.35 -5.62
CA ASP A 358 -0.30 -12.38 -6.40
C ASP A 358 0.60 -11.19 -6.78
N LEU A 359 0.40 -10.66 -7.98
CA LEU A 359 1.12 -9.51 -8.53
C LEU A 359 0.13 -8.45 -9.01
N ALA A 360 0.21 -7.25 -8.43
CA ALA A 360 -0.57 -6.10 -8.83
C ALA A 360 0.32 -4.92 -9.25
N PHE A 361 -0.20 -4.09 -10.15
CA PHE A 361 0.54 -2.95 -10.69
C PHE A 361 -0.43 -1.91 -11.28
N VAL A 362 0.00 -0.65 -11.36
CA VAL A 362 -0.75 0.39 -12.08
C VAL A 362 -0.03 0.71 -13.39
N TRP A 363 -0.74 0.70 -14.53
CA TRP A 363 -0.19 1.04 -15.85
C TRP A 363 -1.26 1.67 -16.74
N ASP A 364 -0.92 2.74 -17.47
CA ASP A 364 -1.83 3.53 -18.32
C ASP A 364 -3.16 3.82 -17.60
N ASN A 365 -3.06 4.35 -16.37
CA ASN A 365 -4.21 4.76 -15.58
C ASN A 365 -5.18 3.61 -15.20
N LYS A 366 -4.70 2.36 -15.18
CA LYS A 366 -5.46 1.16 -14.79
C LYS A 366 -4.70 0.40 -13.72
N ALA A 367 -5.40 -0.06 -12.69
CA ALA A 367 -4.86 -1.03 -11.74
C ALA A 367 -5.13 -2.44 -12.25
N PHE A 368 -4.09 -3.26 -12.28
CA PHE A 368 -4.11 -4.67 -12.64
C PHE A 368 -3.82 -5.53 -11.41
N LEU A 369 -4.43 -6.71 -11.36
CA LEU A 369 -4.15 -7.76 -10.37
C LEU A 369 -4.14 -9.10 -11.10
N ASN A 370 -3.00 -9.79 -11.08
CA ASN A 370 -2.74 -11.04 -11.82
C ASN A 370 -3.04 -10.96 -13.34
N GLY A 371 -2.85 -9.77 -13.93
CA GLY A 371 -3.12 -9.51 -15.35
C GLY A 371 -4.60 -9.28 -15.70
N GLU A 372 -5.47 -9.19 -14.71
CA GLU A 372 -6.86 -8.72 -14.85
C GLU A 372 -6.93 -7.23 -14.48
N ILE A 373 -7.63 -6.40 -15.26
CA ILE A 373 -7.91 -5.00 -14.85
C ILE A 373 -8.89 -5.06 -13.67
N VAL A 374 -8.61 -4.38 -12.56
CA VAL A 374 -9.53 -4.23 -11.43
C VAL A 374 -10.15 -2.83 -11.37
N ALA A 375 -9.42 -1.78 -11.76
CA ALA A 375 -9.94 -0.40 -11.78
C ALA A 375 -9.34 0.42 -12.92
N GLU A 376 -10.07 1.41 -13.45
CA GLU A 376 -9.56 2.40 -14.40
C GLU A 376 -9.96 3.84 -14.12
N VAL A 377 -9.12 4.80 -14.53
CA VAL A 377 -9.48 6.23 -14.54
C VAL A 377 -10.70 6.45 -15.44
N GLY A 378 -11.78 6.94 -14.83
CA GLY A 378 -13.10 7.03 -15.45
C GLY A 378 -14.16 6.15 -14.77
N ASP A 379 -13.77 5.13 -14.00
CA ASP A 379 -14.69 4.43 -13.10
C ASP A 379 -15.34 5.42 -12.12
N LEU A 380 -16.62 5.20 -11.81
CA LEU A 380 -17.35 5.97 -10.80
C LEU A 380 -17.22 5.28 -9.44
N VAL A 381 -17.12 6.07 -8.39
CA VAL A 381 -16.97 5.66 -6.99
C VAL A 381 -18.12 6.21 -6.17
N ASP A 382 -18.60 5.45 -5.19
CA ASP A 382 -19.54 5.95 -4.17
C ASP A 382 -18.71 6.76 -3.15
N THR A 383 -19.08 8.03 -2.93
CA THR A 383 -18.35 8.92 -2.01
C THR A 383 -19.10 9.30 -0.75
N ASP A 384 -20.43 9.28 -0.73
CA ASP A 384 -21.24 9.75 0.41
C ASP A 384 -22.08 8.66 1.10
N ASP A 385 -21.80 7.38 0.80
CA ASP A 385 -22.36 6.18 1.46
C ASP A 385 -23.86 5.95 1.17
N ASP A 386 -24.36 6.51 0.06
CA ASP A 386 -25.78 6.40 -0.35
C ASP A 386 -26.09 5.15 -1.20
N GLY A 387 -25.07 4.45 -1.70
CA GLY A 387 -25.17 3.28 -2.56
C GLY A 387 -25.16 3.59 -4.07
N VAL A 388 -24.83 4.83 -4.46
CA VAL A 388 -24.72 5.26 -5.87
C VAL A 388 -23.31 5.78 -6.16
N ASN A 389 -22.62 5.13 -7.10
CA ASN A 389 -21.35 5.61 -7.62
C ASN A 389 -21.53 6.99 -8.30
N ASP A 390 -21.01 8.05 -7.70
CA ASP A 390 -21.31 9.45 -8.06
C ASP A 390 -20.12 10.20 -8.67
N THR A 391 -18.88 9.90 -8.22
CA THR A 391 -17.68 10.68 -8.52
C THR A 391 -16.66 9.85 -9.30
N ALA A 392 -16.10 10.40 -10.37
CA ALA A 392 -15.16 9.68 -11.24
C ALA A 392 -13.72 9.68 -10.71
N ILE A 393 -13.04 8.53 -10.79
CA ILE A 393 -11.58 8.41 -10.64
C ILE A 393 -10.89 9.22 -11.75
N ILE A 394 -9.86 10.00 -11.38
CA ILE A 394 -9.01 10.79 -12.28
C ILE A 394 -7.52 10.42 -12.19
N ASN A 395 -7.07 9.67 -11.17
CA ASN A 395 -5.72 9.09 -11.08
C ASN A 395 -5.67 7.91 -10.07
N LEU A 396 -4.70 7.00 -10.24
CA LEU A 396 -4.47 5.80 -9.39
C LEU A 396 -2.97 5.69 -9.04
N PHE A 397 -2.65 5.39 -7.78
CA PHE A 397 -1.29 5.31 -7.22
C PHE A 397 -1.30 4.71 -5.80
N ASP A 398 -0.12 4.50 -5.21
CA ASP A 398 0.14 3.91 -3.89
C ASP A 398 -0.77 2.67 -3.64
N LEU A 399 -0.53 1.62 -4.45
CA LEU A 399 -1.27 0.34 -4.51
C LEU A 399 -0.52 -0.78 -3.76
N ASP A 400 -1.13 -1.32 -2.70
CA ASP A 400 -0.58 -2.39 -1.86
C ASP A 400 -1.47 -3.64 -1.85
N LEU A 401 -0.85 -4.83 -1.89
CA LEU A 401 -1.52 -6.11 -1.67
C LEU A 401 -1.34 -6.61 -0.23
N THR A 402 -2.36 -7.31 0.29
CA THR A 402 -2.26 -8.05 1.55
C THR A 402 -2.40 -9.57 1.32
N ASN A 403 -2.21 -10.34 2.38
CA ASN A 403 -2.44 -11.79 2.40
C ASN A 403 -3.88 -12.19 2.79
N LEU A 404 -4.75 -11.22 3.11
CA LEU A 404 -6.16 -11.43 3.42
C LEU A 404 -6.98 -11.62 2.13
N PRO A 405 -8.08 -12.39 2.13
CA PRO A 405 -8.98 -12.49 0.99
C PRO A 405 -9.86 -11.25 0.86
N SER A 406 -10.28 -10.96 -0.37
CA SER A 406 -11.41 -10.06 -0.64
C SER A 406 -12.73 -10.73 -0.24
N GLY A 407 -13.75 -9.93 0.10
CA GLY A 407 -15.14 -10.37 0.26
C GLY A 407 -15.97 -10.27 -1.02
N ASP A 408 -15.32 -10.11 -2.17
CA ASP A 408 -15.96 -9.97 -3.49
C ASP A 408 -16.24 -11.34 -4.16
N GLY A 409 -15.79 -12.46 -3.55
CA GLY A 409 -16.08 -13.82 -4.00
C GLY A 409 -15.33 -14.30 -5.23
N ASP A 410 -14.25 -13.60 -5.62
CA ASP A 410 -13.34 -14.01 -6.69
C ASP A 410 -12.02 -14.62 -6.18
N GLY A 411 -11.86 -14.75 -4.86
CA GLY A 411 -10.70 -15.36 -4.20
C GLY A 411 -9.42 -14.50 -4.23
N LYS A 412 -9.50 -13.28 -4.76
CA LYS A 412 -8.36 -12.36 -4.84
C LYS A 412 -7.90 -11.88 -3.46
N PRO A 413 -6.68 -11.34 -3.35
CA PRO A 413 -6.26 -10.62 -2.15
C PRO A 413 -7.10 -9.36 -1.93
N LEU A 414 -7.19 -8.97 -0.66
CA LEU A 414 -7.54 -7.62 -0.26
C LEU A 414 -6.36 -6.70 -0.65
N ALA A 415 -6.65 -5.68 -1.45
CA ALA A 415 -5.73 -4.66 -1.94
C ALA A 415 -6.16 -3.28 -1.43
N TYR A 416 -5.21 -2.46 -1.01
CA TYR A 416 -5.38 -1.04 -0.71
C TYR A 416 -4.82 -0.20 -1.86
N MET A 417 -5.41 0.95 -2.16
CA MET A 417 -4.94 1.81 -3.26
C MET A 417 -5.33 3.27 -3.03
N LYS A 418 -4.43 4.22 -3.30
CA LYS A 418 -4.80 5.63 -3.39
C LYS A 418 -5.37 5.98 -4.77
N ALA A 419 -6.41 6.80 -4.76
CA ALA A 419 -7.02 7.33 -5.95
C ALA A 419 -7.27 8.83 -5.81
N ARG A 420 -7.10 9.59 -6.89
CA ARG A 420 -7.67 10.94 -6.97
C ARG A 420 -8.95 10.87 -7.76
N ILE A 421 -9.96 11.62 -7.32
CA ILE A 421 -11.29 11.69 -7.95
C ILE A 421 -11.65 13.14 -8.29
N ALA A 422 -12.73 13.33 -9.06
CA ALA A 422 -13.14 14.63 -9.57
C ALA A 422 -13.30 15.70 -8.45
N GLY A 423 -12.65 16.85 -8.63
CA GLY A 423 -12.50 17.87 -7.58
C GLY A 423 -11.12 17.91 -6.92
N SER A 424 -10.18 17.06 -7.37
CA SER A 424 -8.83 16.88 -6.81
C SER A 424 -8.84 16.30 -5.39
N LEU A 425 -9.76 15.37 -5.14
CA LEU A 425 -9.92 14.65 -3.89
C LEU A 425 -9.10 13.36 -3.92
N GLU A 426 -8.03 13.27 -3.13
CA GLU A 426 -7.23 12.06 -2.91
C GLU A 426 -7.81 11.21 -1.77
N ILE A 427 -8.23 9.97 -2.06
CA ILE A 427 -8.79 8.97 -1.12
C ILE A 427 -7.87 7.75 -1.02
N VAL A 428 -7.91 7.01 0.10
CA VAL A 428 -7.55 5.58 0.15
C VAL A 428 -8.80 4.75 -0.05
N ALA A 429 -8.70 3.78 -0.97
CA ALA A 429 -9.69 2.74 -1.23
C ALA A 429 -9.13 1.35 -0.85
N ARG A 430 -10.02 0.37 -0.72
CA ARG A 430 -9.71 -1.06 -0.77
C ARG A 430 -10.82 -1.80 -1.53
N ASN A 431 -10.56 -3.00 -2.05
CA ASN A 431 -11.64 -3.92 -2.46
C ASN A 431 -12.33 -4.51 -1.21
N ALA A 432 -13.43 -5.25 -1.38
CA ALA A 432 -14.27 -5.61 -0.24
C ALA A 432 -13.51 -6.48 0.78
N LEU A 433 -13.78 -6.27 2.08
CA LEU A 433 -13.42 -7.23 3.11
C LEU A 433 -14.44 -8.37 3.17
N VAL A 434 -13.99 -9.57 3.56
CA VAL A 434 -14.89 -10.65 3.97
C VAL A 434 -15.77 -10.15 5.13
N THR A 435 -17.09 -10.24 4.98
CA THR A 435 -18.08 -9.77 5.97
C THR A 435 -18.79 -10.91 6.71
N LEU A 436 -18.38 -12.15 6.46
CA LEU A 436 -18.98 -13.37 6.99
C LEU A 436 -17.93 -14.16 7.77
N GLU A 437 -18.09 -14.29 9.08
CA GLU A 437 -17.13 -14.99 9.96
C GLU A 437 -16.98 -16.45 9.50
N GLY A 438 -15.76 -16.88 9.14
CA GLY A 438 -15.46 -18.24 8.65
C GLY A 438 -15.48 -18.42 7.12
N ASP A 439 -15.79 -17.37 6.34
CA ASP A 439 -15.76 -17.33 4.87
C ASP A 439 -14.33 -17.05 4.37
N TYR A 440 -13.42 -17.99 4.65
CA TYR A 440 -11.97 -17.85 4.46
C TYR A 440 -11.51 -17.88 3.00
N ASN A 441 -12.34 -18.34 2.06
CA ASN A 441 -12.09 -18.11 0.63
C ASN A 441 -12.75 -16.82 0.10
N GLY A 442 -13.65 -16.22 0.89
CA GLY A 442 -14.40 -15.00 0.55
C GLY A 442 -15.55 -15.20 -0.44
N ASP A 443 -15.94 -16.44 -0.76
CA ASP A 443 -16.97 -16.78 -1.78
C ASP A 443 -18.40 -16.36 -1.41
N GLY A 444 -18.60 -15.87 -0.18
CA GLY A 444 -19.88 -15.40 0.34
C GLY A 444 -20.67 -16.51 1.03
N ALA A 445 -20.09 -17.70 1.26
CA ALA A 445 -20.78 -18.82 1.90
C ALA A 445 -19.82 -19.73 2.69
N VAL A 446 -19.91 -19.72 4.02
CA VAL A 446 -19.13 -20.61 4.89
C VAL A 446 -19.45 -22.08 4.59
N ASN A 447 -18.53 -22.74 3.90
CA ASN A 447 -18.71 -24.07 3.35
C ASN A 447 -17.46 -24.95 3.54
N ALA A 448 -17.32 -26.00 2.72
CA ALA A 448 -16.20 -26.93 2.81
C ALA A 448 -14.92 -26.42 2.11
N ALA A 449 -15.01 -25.35 1.31
CA ALA A 449 -13.86 -24.68 0.70
C ALA A 449 -13.05 -23.88 1.74
N ASP A 450 -13.71 -23.20 2.67
CA ASP A 450 -13.06 -22.43 3.74
C ASP A 450 -12.28 -23.33 4.69
N TYR A 451 -12.82 -24.53 4.97
CA TYR A 451 -12.08 -25.57 5.67
C TYR A 451 -10.79 -25.94 4.94
N THR A 452 -10.75 -25.95 3.60
CA THR A 452 -9.49 -26.19 2.89
C THR A 452 -8.52 -25.00 3.01
N VAL A 453 -8.99 -23.75 3.00
CA VAL A 453 -8.13 -22.59 3.28
C VAL A 453 -7.53 -22.68 4.69
N TRP A 454 -8.35 -22.94 5.71
CA TRP A 454 -7.90 -23.16 7.08
C TRP A 454 -6.92 -24.34 7.20
N ARG A 455 -7.18 -25.46 6.50
CA ARG A 455 -6.30 -26.63 6.53
C ARG A 455 -4.95 -26.42 5.86
N ASP A 456 -4.90 -25.61 4.82
CA ASP A 456 -3.69 -25.33 4.05
C ASP A 456 -2.87 -24.17 4.66
N THR A 457 -3.49 -23.36 5.53
CA THR A 457 -2.83 -22.27 6.29
C THR A 457 -2.63 -22.55 7.78
N GLU A 458 -3.05 -23.70 8.33
CA GLU A 458 -2.90 -24.07 9.75
C GLU A 458 -1.45 -23.87 10.25
N GLY A 459 -1.29 -23.02 11.27
CA GLY A 459 -0.01 -22.62 11.85
C GLY A 459 0.67 -21.42 11.18
N SER A 460 0.04 -20.79 10.20
CA SER A 460 0.56 -19.58 9.55
C SER A 460 0.31 -18.32 10.39
N THR A 461 1.34 -17.50 10.54
CA THR A 461 1.27 -16.13 11.07
C THR A 461 1.18 -15.07 9.97
N LEU A 462 1.15 -15.49 8.70
CA LEU A 462 1.39 -14.65 7.53
C LEU A 462 0.23 -14.69 6.53
N LEU A 463 -0.24 -15.89 6.21
CA LEU A 463 -1.42 -16.14 5.38
C LEU A 463 -2.68 -16.12 6.24
N LEU A 464 -2.90 -14.99 6.91
CA LEU A 464 -3.98 -14.75 7.88
C LEU A 464 -5.40 -14.74 7.26
N GLY A 465 -5.57 -15.23 6.04
CA GLY A 465 -6.88 -15.32 5.38
C GLY A 465 -7.86 -16.30 6.03
N ALA A 466 -7.36 -17.19 6.89
CA ALA A 466 -8.18 -18.07 7.74
C ALA A 466 -8.09 -17.73 9.25
N ASP A 467 -7.52 -16.57 9.61
CA ASP A 467 -7.46 -16.06 10.99
C ASP A 467 -8.73 -15.22 11.25
N GLY A 468 -9.79 -15.92 11.66
CA GLY A 468 -11.12 -15.39 11.96
C GLY A 468 -11.37 -15.12 13.44
N ASP A 469 -10.54 -15.61 14.37
CA ASP A 469 -10.56 -15.17 15.78
C ASP A 469 -9.69 -13.91 16.05
N LEU A 470 -8.94 -13.49 15.03
CA LEU A 470 -8.09 -12.29 14.96
C LEU A 470 -6.85 -12.36 15.86
N SER A 471 -6.41 -13.56 16.25
CA SER A 471 -5.21 -13.80 17.06
C SER A 471 -3.88 -13.51 16.35
N ASN A 472 -3.89 -13.33 15.02
CA ASN A 472 -2.70 -13.25 14.15
C ASN A 472 -1.94 -14.59 14.04
N THR A 473 -2.62 -15.72 14.20
CA THR A 473 -2.10 -17.06 13.90
C THR A 473 -3.25 -17.99 13.56
N VAL A 474 -3.24 -18.61 12.37
CA VAL A 474 -4.30 -19.56 11.98
C VAL A 474 -4.21 -20.84 12.82
N ASP A 475 -5.13 -21.06 13.79
CA ASP A 475 -5.09 -22.23 14.69
C ASP A 475 -6.47 -22.90 14.95
N ALA A 476 -6.65 -23.60 16.07
CA ALA A 476 -7.90 -24.24 16.46
C ALA A 476 -9.00 -23.25 16.91
N GLY A 477 -8.65 -22.00 17.23
CA GLY A 477 -9.61 -20.90 17.42
C GLY A 477 -10.44 -20.68 16.15
N ASP A 478 -9.76 -20.55 15.02
CA ASP A 478 -10.36 -20.35 13.70
C ASP A 478 -11.22 -21.51 13.23
N PHE A 479 -10.76 -22.75 13.45
CA PHE A 479 -11.60 -23.92 13.23
C PHE A 479 -12.93 -23.83 13.98
N THR A 480 -12.91 -23.26 15.19
CA THR A 480 -14.13 -23.04 15.98
C THR A 480 -15.03 -22.00 15.31
N VAL A 481 -14.48 -20.85 14.89
CA VAL A 481 -15.21 -19.78 14.16
C VAL A 481 -15.86 -20.33 12.88
N TRP A 482 -15.10 -21.01 12.03
CA TRP A 482 -15.63 -21.68 10.84
C TRP A 482 -16.73 -22.70 11.18
N SER A 483 -16.56 -23.49 12.25
CA SER A 483 -17.50 -24.54 12.60
C SER A 483 -18.82 -24.03 13.18
N ASP A 484 -18.80 -22.91 13.91
CA ASP A 484 -20.00 -22.27 14.46
C ASP A 484 -20.78 -21.49 13.37
N SER A 485 -20.08 -20.95 12.37
CA SER A 485 -20.67 -20.26 11.21
C SER A 485 -21.05 -21.16 10.03
N TYR A 486 -20.72 -22.46 10.06
CA TYR A 486 -20.86 -23.36 8.90
C TYR A 486 -22.28 -23.42 8.32
N GLY A 487 -22.40 -23.16 7.02
CA GLY A 487 -23.67 -23.04 6.30
C GLY A 487 -24.28 -21.63 6.34
N GLY A 488 -23.58 -20.66 6.93
CA GLY A 488 -23.84 -19.23 6.72
C GLY A 488 -23.62 -18.86 5.25
N VAL A 489 -24.46 -17.95 4.75
CA VAL A 489 -24.38 -17.42 3.38
C VAL A 489 -24.73 -15.95 3.44
N ALA A 490 -23.95 -15.11 2.75
CA ALA A 490 -24.22 -13.68 2.59
C ALA A 490 -25.64 -13.46 2.06
N ALA A 491 -26.36 -12.51 2.65
CA ALA A 491 -27.77 -12.31 2.35
C ALA A 491 -27.95 -11.76 0.92
N ALA A 492 -28.41 -12.62 0.01
CA ALA A 492 -28.63 -12.25 -1.40
C ALA A 492 -29.47 -10.97 -1.51
N PRO A 493 -29.03 -9.97 -2.29
CA PRO A 493 -29.58 -8.62 -2.23
C PRO A 493 -31.07 -8.58 -2.57
N ALA A 494 -31.83 -7.85 -1.76
CA ALA A 494 -33.26 -7.71 -1.91
C ALA A 494 -33.59 -6.85 -3.15
N VAL A 495 -33.81 -7.51 -4.30
CA VAL A 495 -34.20 -6.83 -5.55
C VAL A 495 -35.44 -5.97 -5.28
N GLY A 496 -35.24 -4.65 -5.30
CA GLY A 496 -36.29 -3.66 -5.16
C GLY A 496 -37.31 -3.78 -6.29
N VAL A 497 -38.36 -4.58 -6.08
CA VAL A 497 -39.44 -4.77 -7.04
C VAL A 497 -40.07 -3.40 -7.31
N PRO A 498 -39.97 -2.84 -8.53
CA PRO A 498 -40.53 -1.52 -8.81
C PRO A 498 -42.02 -1.52 -8.47
N GLU A 499 -42.49 -0.49 -7.77
CA GLU A 499 -43.87 -0.44 -7.27
C GLU A 499 -44.85 -0.84 -8.39
N PRO A 500 -45.70 -1.86 -8.17
CA PRO A 500 -46.50 -2.41 -9.26
C PRO A 500 -47.35 -1.29 -9.84
N LEU A 501 -47.35 -1.17 -11.17
CA LEU A 501 -48.00 -0.08 -11.93
C LEU A 501 -49.53 0.05 -11.71
N SER A 502 -50.10 -0.74 -10.81
CA SER A 502 -51.47 -0.66 -10.29
C SER A 502 -51.89 0.75 -9.86
N LEU A 503 -51.01 1.56 -9.25
CA LEU A 503 -51.31 2.98 -8.94
C LEU A 503 -51.46 3.83 -10.21
N GLY A 504 -50.61 3.61 -11.21
CA GLY A 504 -50.73 4.22 -12.53
C GLY A 504 -52.01 3.78 -13.27
N MET A 505 -52.32 2.48 -13.23
CA MET A 505 -53.53 1.93 -13.85
C MET A 505 -54.81 2.39 -13.14
N ALA A 506 -54.80 2.52 -11.81
CA ALA A 506 -55.90 3.11 -11.04
C ALA A 506 -56.11 4.59 -11.40
N SER A 507 -55.02 5.35 -11.56
CA SER A 507 -55.07 6.74 -12.02
C SER A 507 -55.69 6.86 -13.42
N VAL A 508 -55.25 6.02 -14.37
CA VAL A 508 -55.82 5.95 -15.74
C VAL A 508 -57.30 5.52 -15.71
N ALA A 509 -57.68 4.54 -14.88
CA ALA A 509 -59.06 4.12 -14.72
C ALA A 509 -59.97 5.22 -14.16
N CYS A 510 -59.51 5.96 -13.14
CA CYS A 510 -60.22 7.11 -12.58
C CYS A 510 -60.40 8.24 -13.63
N LEU A 511 -59.38 8.51 -14.45
CA LEU A 511 -59.47 9.48 -15.54
C LEU A 511 -60.46 9.03 -16.64
N ALA A 512 -60.44 7.75 -17.03
CA ALA A 512 -61.35 7.18 -18.01
C ALA A 512 -62.82 7.24 -17.53
N LEU A 513 -63.07 6.92 -16.25
CA LEU A 513 -64.39 7.03 -15.63
C LEU A 513 -64.86 8.50 -15.50
N GLY A 514 -63.95 9.42 -15.17
CA GLY A 514 -64.24 10.86 -15.09
C GLY A 514 -64.59 11.48 -16.45
N ALA A 515 -64.01 10.99 -17.54
CA ALA A 515 -64.32 11.42 -18.90
C ALA A 515 -65.69 10.91 -19.40
N TRP A 516 -66.25 9.85 -18.82
CA TRP A 516 -67.44 9.17 -19.34
C TRP A 516 -68.76 9.84 -18.90
N ARG A 517 -68.98 11.09 -19.32
CA ARG A 517 -70.29 11.74 -19.23
C ARG A 517 -71.21 11.25 -20.34
N PRO A 518 -72.31 10.51 -20.04
CA PRO A 518 -73.26 10.11 -21.08
C PRO A 518 -73.99 11.34 -21.63
N TYR A 519 -73.98 11.47 -22.96
CA TYR A 519 -74.78 12.48 -23.67
C TYR A 519 -76.26 12.25 -23.34
N ARG A 520 -76.94 13.27 -22.82
CA ARG A 520 -78.40 13.28 -22.71
C ARG A 520 -78.99 13.86 -24.00
N VAL A 521 -80.02 13.17 -24.49
CA VAL A 521 -80.82 13.53 -25.67
C VAL A 521 -81.79 14.64 -25.32
#